data_AF-A0A963NVD8-F1
#
_entry.id   AF-A0A963NVD8-F1
#
_cell.length_a   1.000
_cell.length_b   1.000
_cell.length_c   1.000
_cell.angle_alpha   90.00
_cell.angle_beta   90.00
_cell.angle_gamma   90.00
#
_symmetry.space_group_name_H-M   'P 1'
#
loop_
_entity.id
_entity.type
_entity.pdbx_description
1 polymer ?
#
loop_
_entity_poly.entity_id
_entity_poly.type
_entity_poly.pdbx_seq_one_letter_code
_entity_poly.pdbx_strand_id
1 'polypeptide(L)'
;MSSKPSPGIPEALAALALCLLASGGAALAAGEGFDRAVRGLGRECVNAASTACAASTFQLADTNGDGRADLAELSTLNDRLRVWTRANAESVPPADLEALNLGFVLIDSIGLQNWIALYDTDGDGALTLAEATADLRLDRRPVPELVRSRELVDWPRLRQRFGAMSYIFDYLGIR
;
A
#
# COMPACT_ATOMS: atom_id res chain seq x y z
N MET A 1 17.99 -21.89 -28.02
CA MET A 1 18.17 -20.54 -27.49
C MET A 1 16.90 -20.19 -26.73
N SER A 2 16.86 -20.46 -25.42
CA SER A 2 15.69 -20.21 -24.58
C SER A 2 15.78 -18.78 -24.04
N SER A 3 14.92 -17.90 -24.55
CA SER A 3 14.73 -16.57 -23.95
C SER A 3 14.18 -16.75 -22.54
N LYS A 4 14.96 -16.36 -21.54
CA LYS A 4 14.47 -16.19 -20.16
C LYS A 4 13.35 -15.12 -20.18
N PRO A 5 12.23 -15.31 -19.48
CA PRO A 5 11.28 -14.23 -19.27
C PRO A 5 11.97 -13.11 -18.48
N SER A 6 11.89 -11.87 -18.99
CA SER A 6 12.29 -10.69 -18.24
C SER A 6 11.45 -10.60 -16.96
N PRO A 7 12.07 -10.46 -15.77
CA PRO A 7 11.31 -10.13 -14.58
C PRO A 7 10.87 -8.67 -14.66
N GLY A 8 9.60 -8.42 -15.00
CA GLY A 8 9.00 -7.09 -14.82
C GLY A 8 8.98 -6.74 -13.33
N ILE A 9 9.00 -5.48 -12.91
CA ILE A 9 7.83 -4.62 -12.67
C ILE A 9 6.70 -5.18 -11.76
N PRO A 10 6.01 -6.34 -11.96
CA PRO A 10 4.84 -6.67 -11.13
C PRO A 10 5.11 -6.92 -9.64
N GLU A 11 6.32 -7.27 -9.23
CA GLU A 11 6.62 -7.41 -7.79
C GLU A 11 6.60 -6.04 -7.09
N ALA A 12 7.01 -4.97 -7.79
CA ALA A 12 7.10 -3.60 -7.28
C ALA A 12 5.79 -3.03 -6.80
N LEU A 13 4.73 -3.43 -7.47
CA LEU A 13 3.41 -2.93 -7.20
C LEU A 13 2.68 -3.82 -6.21
N ALA A 14 2.99 -5.12 -6.09
CA ALA A 14 2.40 -5.97 -5.06
C ALA A 14 2.86 -5.59 -3.64
N ALA A 15 4.14 -5.24 -3.49
CA ALA A 15 4.66 -4.74 -2.22
C ALA A 15 4.25 -3.28 -1.96
N LEU A 16 4.10 -2.46 -3.01
CA LEU A 16 3.45 -1.15 -2.88
C LEU A 16 1.94 -1.25 -2.67
N ALA A 17 1.26 -2.29 -3.15
CA ALA A 17 -0.18 -2.46 -3.00
C ALA A 17 -0.55 -2.96 -1.61
N LEU A 18 0.37 -3.66 -0.93
CA LEU A 18 0.29 -3.81 0.52
C LEU A 18 0.47 -2.47 1.25
N CYS A 19 1.18 -1.49 0.66
CA CYS A 19 1.35 -0.13 1.18
C CYS A 19 0.25 0.88 0.74
N LEU A 20 -0.37 0.69 -0.42
CA LEU A 20 -1.29 1.63 -1.09
C LEU A 20 -2.73 1.50 -0.59
N LEU A 21 -2.97 0.61 0.36
CA LEU A 21 -4.27 0.37 0.95
C LEU A 21 -4.51 1.11 2.26
N ALA A 22 -3.50 1.82 2.77
CA ALA A 22 -3.51 2.37 4.12
C ALA A 22 -3.34 3.90 4.18
N SER A 23 -3.76 4.64 3.15
CA SER A 23 -3.74 6.11 3.18
C SER A 23 -4.65 6.99 2.26
N GLY A 24 -5.71 7.67 2.75
CA GLY A 24 -6.61 8.55 1.97
C GLY A 24 -7.03 9.86 2.60
N GLY A 25 -6.80 10.96 1.88
CA GLY A 25 -6.68 12.31 2.44
C GLY A 25 -7.99 13.00 2.77
N ALA A 26 -7.86 14.23 3.27
CA ALA A 26 -8.93 15.21 3.44
C ALA A 26 -10.03 15.13 2.36
N ALA A 27 -11.26 15.42 2.78
CA ALA A 27 -12.50 15.43 2.00
C ALA A 27 -12.40 16.28 0.71
N LEU A 28 -11.74 15.72 -0.30
CA LEU A 28 -11.93 16.04 -1.70
C LEU A 28 -12.82 14.94 -2.21
N ALA A 29 -14.02 15.30 -2.68
CA ALA A 29 -14.87 14.41 -3.47
C ALA A 29 -13.99 13.61 -4.46
N ALA A 30 -14.33 12.35 -4.74
CA ALA A 30 -13.70 11.61 -5.83
C ALA A 30 -13.72 12.50 -7.09
N GLY A 31 -12.58 13.10 -7.40
CA GLY A 31 -12.51 14.35 -8.14
C GLY A 31 -11.06 14.79 -8.34
N GLU A 32 -10.85 15.86 -9.10
CA GLU A 32 -9.53 16.24 -9.65
C GLU A 32 -8.41 16.37 -8.60
N GLY A 33 -8.75 16.76 -7.36
CA GLY A 33 -7.76 16.89 -6.29
C GLY A 33 -7.22 15.53 -5.81
N PHE A 34 -8.08 14.52 -5.67
CA PHE A 34 -7.64 13.17 -5.29
C PHE A 34 -6.84 12.51 -6.42
N ASP A 35 -7.26 12.68 -7.68
CA ASP A 35 -6.50 12.21 -8.84
C ASP A 35 -5.09 12.81 -8.88
N ARG A 36 -4.98 14.14 -8.69
CA ARG A 36 -3.70 14.83 -8.64
C ARG A 36 -2.81 14.32 -7.51
N ALA A 37 -3.40 14.03 -6.34
CA ALA A 37 -2.68 13.48 -5.20
C ALA A 37 -2.13 12.08 -5.51
N VAL A 38 -2.97 11.15 -5.97
CA VAL A 38 -2.56 9.78 -6.32
C VAL A 38 -1.49 9.78 -7.41
N ARG A 39 -1.66 10.57 -8.47
CA ARG A 39 -0.65 10.71 -9.54
C ARG A 39 0.64 11.37 -9.05
N GLY A 40 0.54 12.31 -8.11
CA GLY A 40 1.68 12.94 -7.44
C GLY A 40 2.52 11.92 -6.67
N LEU A 41 1.85 11.13 -5.83
CA LEU A 41 2.47 10.04 -5.07
C LEU A 41 3.14 9.01 -5.98
N GLY A 42 2.48 8.60 -7.06
CA GLY A 42 3.08 7.69 -8.04
C GLY A 42 4.42 8.21 -8.58
N ARG A 43 4.50 9.50 -8.93
CA ARG A 43 5.78 10.11 -9.37
C ARG A 43 6.79 10.19 -8.24
N GLU A 44 6.37 10.51 -7.02
CA GLU A 44 7.28 10.58 -5.88
C GLU A 44 7.87 9.21 -5.56
N CYS A 45 7.04 8.17 -5.47
CA CYS A 45 7.50 6.82 -5.13
C CYS A 45 8.46 6.21 -6.17
N VAL A 46 8.38 6.66 -7.43
CA VAL A 46 9.31 6.26 -8.49
C VAL A 46 10.68 6.96 -8.38
N ASN A 47 10.73 8.18 -7.85
CA ASN A 47 11.91 9.05 -7.96
C ASN A 47 12.57 9.40 -6.62
N ALA A 48 11.80 9.47 -5.53
CA ALA A 48 12.25 9.87 -4.20
C ALA A 48 12.65 8.66 -3.36
N ALA A 49 13.29 8.92 -2.22
CA ALA A 49 13.56 7.88 -1.22
C ALA A 49 12.26 7.19 -0.78
N SER A 50 12.31 5.87 -0.62
CA SER A 50 11.16 5.08 -0.17
C SER A 50 10.59 5.53 1.17
N THR A 51 11.42 6.08 2.05
CA THR A 51 10.99 6.71 3.31
C THR A 51 10.13 7.96 3.08
N ALA A 52 10.47 8.78 2.08
CA ALA A 52 9.69 9.97 1.72
C ALA A 52 8.37 9.55 1.06
N CYS A 53 8.41 8.62 0.12
CA CYS A 53 7.21 8.01 -0.47
C CYS A 53 6.26 7.49 0.63
N ALA A 54 6.76 6.69 1.57
CA ALA A 54 5.94 6.14 2.64
C ALA A 54 5.34 7.23 3.54
N ALA A 55 6.09 8.29 3.85
CA ALA A 55 5.59 9.42 4.63
C ALA A 55 4.50 10.20 3.86
N SER A 56 4.72 10.52 2.59
CA SER A 56 3.74 11.21 1.73
C SER A 56 2.50 10.37 1.49
N THR A 57 2.67 9.05 1.32
CA THR A 57 1.58 8.09 1.30
C THR A 57 0.84 8.16 2.63
N PHE A 58 1.49 7.99 3.78
CA PHE A 58 0.81 8.07 5.09
C PHE A 58 0.11 9.41 5.36
N GLN A 59 0.63 10.54 4.89
CA GLN A 59 -0.08 11.83 4.97
C GLN A 59 -1.33 11.88 4.11
N LEU A 60 -1.40 11.05 3.06
CA LEU A 60 -2.67 10.80 2.44
C LEU A 60 -3.58 10.09 3.46
N ALA A 61 -3.17 9.18 4.34
CA ALA A 61 -4.01 8.52 5.36
C ALA A 61 -4.59 9.45 6.39
N ASP A 62 -3.69 10.19 7.01
CA ASP A 62 -3.90 11.04 8.14
C ASP A 62 -4.56 12.34 7.66
N THR A 63 -5.89 12.32 7.57
CA THR A 63 -6.65 13.40 6.94
C THR A 63 -6.75 14.63 7.80
N ASN A 64 -6.70 14.42 9.11
CA ASN A 64 -6.82 15.46 10.11
C ASN A 64 -5.45 16.04 10.53
N GLY A 65 -4.34 15.36 10.18
CA GLY A 65 -2.97 15.77 10.43
C GLY A 65 -2.50 15.51 11.87
N ASP A 66 -3.10 14.56 12.58
CA ASP A 66 -2.78 14.24 13.97
C ASP A 66 -1.62 13.25 14.14
N GLY A 67 -1.08 12.74 13.02
CA GLY A 67 0.02 11.79 12.96
C GLY A 67 -0.42 10.33 13.06
N ARG A 68 -1.73 10.06 13.07
CA ARG A 68 -2.34 8.74 13.13
C ARG A 68 -3.34 8.57 11.98
N ALA A 69 -3.62 7.32 11.63
CA ALA A 69 -4.61 6.94 10.64
C ALA A 69 -5.61 5.99 11.29
N ASP A 70 -6.81 6.50 11.60
CA ASP A 70 -7.85 5.72 12.26
C ASP A 70 -8.69 4.90 11.28
N LEU A 71 -9.62 4.08 11.82
CA LEU A 71 -10.51 3.26 10.99
C LEU A 71 -11.38 4.09 10.04
N ALA A 72 -11.87 5.25 10.45
CA ALA A 72 -12.74 6.08 9.62
C ALA A 72 -11.96 6.70 8.45
N GLU A 73 -10.74 7.16 8.70
CA GLU A 73 -9.84 7.70 7.69
C GLU A 73 -9.42 6.64 6.68
N LEU A 74 -8.98 5.47 7.17
CA LEU A 74 -8.59 4.34 6.32
C LEU A 74 -9.79 3.79 5.51
N SER A 75 -10.99 3.77 6.09
CA SER A 75 -12.20 3.36 5.36
C SER A 75 -12.53 4.37 4.26
N THR A 76 -12.49 5.66 4.58
CA THR A 76 -12.75 6.74 3.63
C THR A 76 -11.76 6.72 2.48
N LEU A 77 -10.48 6.44 2.74
CA LEU A 77 -9.54 6.15 1.68
C LEU A 77 -10.03 5.02 0.79
N ASN A 78 -10.23 3.84 1.38
CA ASN A 78 -10.38 2.61 0.61
C ASN A 78 -11.54 2.77 -0.38
N ASP A 79 -12.61 3.43 0.04
CA ASP A 79 -13.73 3.78 -0.83
C ASP A 79 -13.33 4.73 -1.97
N ARG A 80 -12.58 5.80 -1.67
CA ARG A 80 -12.09 6.76 -2.68
C ARG A 80 -11.12 6.13 -3.66
N LEU A 81 -10.22 5.28 -3.18
CA LEU A 81 -9.25 4.58 -4.03
C LEU A 81 -9.95 3.59 -4.95
N ARG A 82 -10.99 2.88 -4.49
CA ARG A 82 -11.81 2.01 -5.35
C ARG A 82 -12.55 2.79 -6.42
N VAL A 83 -13.15 3.93 -6.07
CA VAL A 83 -13.81 4.81 -7.05
C VAL A 83 -12.80 5.33 -8.08
N TRP A 84 -11.66 5.85 -7.62
CA TRP A 84 -10.60 6.36 -8.49
C TRP A 84 -10.05 5.27 -9.41
N THR A 85 -9.77 4.08 -8.87
CA THR A 85 -9.23 2.94 -9.64
C THR A 85 -10.18 2.53 -10.75
N ARG A 86 -11.48 2.43 -10.47
CA ARG A 86 -12.50 2.14 -11.50
C ARG A 86 -12.59 3.25 -12.55
N ALA A 87 -12.55 4.52 -12.14
CA ALA A 87 -12.63 5.65 -13.05
C ALA A 87 -11.37 5.82 -13.93
N ASN A 88 -10.23 5.33 -13.48
CA ASN A 88 -8.93 5.53 -14.14
C ASN A 88 -8.34 4.24 -14.71
N ALA A 89 -9.06 3.12 -14.70
CA ALA A 89 -8.56 1.79 -15.06
C ALA A 89 -7.84 1.74 -16.42
N GLU A 90 -8.31 2.52 -17.41
CA GLU A 90 -7.68 2.59 -18.74
C GLU A 90 -6.34 3.37 -18.75
N SER A 91 -6.14 4.26 -17.79
CA SER A 91 -4.95 5.13 -17.68
C SER A 91 -3.91 4.62 -16.67
N VAL A 92 -4.27 3.62 -15.88
CA VAL A 92 -3.39 3.00 -14.87
C VAL A 92 -2.66 1.82 -15.53
N PRO A 93 -1.33 1.69 -15.36
CA PRO A 93 -0.61 0.54 -15.90
C PRO A 93 -1.22 -0.80 -15.42
N PRO A 94 -1.31 -1.84 -16.26
CA PRO A 94 -1.98 -3.08 -15.89
C PRO A 94 -1.45 -3.75 -14.61
N ALA A 95 -0.14 -3.69 -14.38
CA ALA A 95 0.48 -4.24 -13.17
C ALA A 95 0.06 -3.46 -11.91
N ASP A 96 -0.04 -2.14 -12.00
CA ASP A 96 -0.49 -1.28 -10.89
C ASP A 96 -1.95 -1.57 -10.57
N LEU A 97 -2.78 -1.74 -11.60
CA LEU A 97 -4.20 -2.07 -11.46
C LEU A 97 -4.40 -3.46 -10.83
N GLU A 98 -3.63 -4.46 -11.26
CA GLU A 98 -3.65 -5.80 -10.66
C GLU A 98 -3.29 -5.76 -9.17
N ALA A 99 -2.23 -5.02 -8.84
CA ALA A 99 -1.79 -4.89 -7.47
C ALA A 99 -2.83 -4.17 -6.59
N LEU A 100 -3.43 -3.07 -7.08
CA LEU A 100 -4.54 -2.39 -6.38
C LEU A 100 -5.71 -3.35 -6.12
N ASN A 101 -6.11 -4.15 -7.11
CA ASN A 101 -7.19 -5.12 -6.97
C ASN A 101 -6.85 -6.24 -5.97
N LEU A 102 -5.62 -6.75 -6.00
CA LEU A 102 -5.14 -7.72 -5.01
C LEU A 102 -5.22 -7.13 -3.60
N GLY A 103 -4.85 -5.86 -3.46
CA GLY A 103 -5.01 -5.13 -2.22
C GLY A 103 -6.47 -5.09 -1.75
N PHE A 104 -7.38 -4.68 -2.63
CA PHE A 104 -8.81 -4.67 -2.30
C PHE A 104 -9.33 -6.03 -1.84
N VAL A 105 -8.91 -7.12 -2.49
CA VAL A 105 -9.25 -8.48 -2.07
C VAL A 105 -8.72 -8.79 -0.67
N LEU A 106 -7.50 -8.38 -0.33
CA LEU A 106 -6.93 -8.56 1.01
C LEU A 106 -7.72 -7.81 2.08
N ILE A 107 -8.07 -6.54 1.83
CA ILE A 107 -8.94 -5.78 2.76
C ILE A 107 -10.31 -6.46 2.88
N ASP A 108 -10.92 -6.88 1.78
CA ASP A 108 -12.27 -7.47 1.80
C ASP A 108 -12.26 -8.83 2.52
N SER A 109 -11.14 -9.56 2.46
CA SER A 109 -10.99 -10.87 3.10
C SER A 109 -10.69 -10.78 4.59
N ILE A 110 -9.83 -9.85 5.00
CA ILE A 110 -9.37 -9.71 6.38
C ILE A 110 -10.30 -8.76 7.16
N GLY A 111 -10.81 -7.73 6.50
CA GLY A 111 -11.49 -6.60 7.11
C GLY A 111 -10.49 -5.54 7.59
N LEU A 112 -10.81 -4.27 7.33
CA LEU A 112 -9.93 -3.15 7.66
C LEU A 112 -9.62 -3.04 9.16
N GLN A 113 -10.60 -3.31 10.02
CA GLN A 113 -10.41 -3.31 11.47
C GLN A 113 -9.43 -4.38 11.95
N ASN A 114 -9.49 -5.59 11.39
CA ASN A 114 -8.53 -6.64 11.71
C ASN A 114 -7.14 -6.30 11.15
N TRP A 115 -7.08 -5.61 10.00
CA TRP A 115 -5.84 -5.08 9.45
C TRP A 115 -5.17 -4.08 10.39
N ILE A 116 -5.92 -3.11 10.93
CA ILE A 116 -5.43 -2.17 11.93
C ILE A 116 -4.94 -2.93 13.16
N ALA A 117 -5.74 -3.84 13.71
CA ALA A 117 -5.39 -4.61 14.90
C ALA A 117 -4.10 -5.46 14.76
N LEU A 118 -3.68 -5.79 13.53
CA LEU A 118 -2.40 -6.48 13.30
C LEU A 118 -1.19 -5.55 13.47
N TYR A 119 -1.36 -4.25 13.22
CA TYR A 119 -0.28 -3.26 13.17
C TYR A 119 -0.32 -2.25 14.32
N ASP A 120 -1.49 -2.00 14.90
CA ASP A 120 -1.72 -1.19 16.09
C ASP A 120 -1.08 -1.88 17.30
N THR A 121 0.14 -1.46 17.62
CA THR A 121 0.94 -2.08 18.68
C THR A 121 0.70 -1.46 20.04
N ASP A 122 0.25 -0.21 20.07
CA ASP A 122 -0.06 0.51 21.31
C ASP A 122 -1.53 0.36 21.75
N GLY A 123 -2.39 -0.16 20.86
CA GLY A 123 -3.77 -0.53 21.11
C GLY A 123 -4.73 0.66 21.13
N ASP A 124 -4.36 1.76 20.48
CA ASP A 124 -5.14 3.00 20.49
C ASP A 124 -6.24 3.06 19.40
N GLY A 125 -6.30 2.04 18.54
CA GLY A 125 -7.29 1.93 17.47
C GLY A 125 -6.93 2.68 16.19
N ALA A 126 -5.71 3.22 16.09
CA ALA A 126 -5.19 3.91 14.92
C ALA A 126 -3.78 3.41 14.57
N LEU A 127 -3.29 3.77 13.39
CA LEU A 127 -1.93 3.44 12.97
C LEU A 127 -1.08 4.70 12.88
N THR A 128 0.09 4.68 13.50
CA THR A 128 1.16 5.64 13.18
C THR A 128 1.88 5.23 11.88
N LEU A 129 2.66 6.15 11.29
CA LEU A 129 3.54 5.82 10.15
C LEU A 129 4.49 4.65 10.49
N ALA A 130 5.01 4.61 11.71
CA ALA A 130 5.94 3.57 12.15
C ALA A 130 5.26 2.20 12.21
N GLU A 131 4.00 2.15 12.65
CA GLU A 131 3.20 0.93 12.69
C GLU A 131 2.81 0.48 11.29
N ALA A 132 2.25 1.39 10.47
CA ALA A 132 1.84 1.09 9.10
C ALA A 132 3.00 0.60 8.21
N THR A 133 4.25 0.95 8.55
CA THR A 133 5.45 0.56 7.80
C THR A 133 6.32 -0.47 8.52
N ALA A 134 5.84 -1.05 9.63
CA ALA A 134 6.65 -1.89 10.51
C ALA A 134 7.28 -3.12 9.81
N ASP A 135 6.65 -3.62 8.75
CA ASP A 135 7.13 -4.79 8.01
C ASP A 135 7.79 -4.40 6.68
N LEU A 136 8.13 -3.13 6.49
CA LEU A 136 8.84 -2.61 5.33
C LEU A 136 10.29 -2.29 5.67
N ARG A 137 11.18 -2.50 4.70
CA ARG A 137 12.59 -2.07 4.77
C ARG A 137 12.76 -0.85 3.87
N LEU A 138 12.38 0.29 4.41
CA LEU A 138 12.50 1.58 3.74
C LEU A 138 13.91 2.14 3.92
N ASP A 139 14.48 2.65 2.84
CA ASP A 139 15.78 3.33 2.83
C ASP A 139 15.81 4.48 1.81
N ARG A 140 17.02 4.97 1.49
CA ARG A 140 17.22 6.11 0.57
C ARG A 140 16.96 5.79 -0.90
N ARG A 141 16.79 4.53 -1.27
CA ARG A 141 16.49 4.11 -2.64
C ARG A 141 15.01 4.33 -2.95
N PRO A 142 14.66 4.57 -4.22
CA PRO A 142 13.28 4.66 -4.66
C PRO A 142 12.62 3.29 -4.66
N VAL A 143 11.29 3.27 -4.54
CA VAL A 143 10.59 2.01 -4.30
C VAL A 143 10.74 1.00 -5.45
N PRO A 144 10.72 1.39 -6.74
CA PRO A 144 10.97 0.45 -7.82
C PRO A 144 12.31 -0.28 -7.72
N GLU A 145 13.33 0.31 -7.09
CA GLU A 145 14.59 -0.37 -6.83
C GLU A 145 14.46 -1.41 -5.73
N LEU A 146 13.90 -1.03 -4.57
CA LEU A 146 13.71 -1.93 -3.42
C LEU A 146 12.90 -3.16 -3.76
N VAL A 147 11.95 -3.03 -4.68
CA VAL A 147 11.14 -4.19 -5.02
C VAL A 147 11.76 -5.04 -6.11
N ARG A 148 12.50 -4.45 -7.05
CA ARG A 148 13.32 -5.24 -7.98
C ARG A 148 14.37 -6.06 -7.24
N SER A 149 14.90 -5.58 -6.12
CA SER A 149 15.79 -6.34 -5.24
C SER A 149 15.05 -7.27 -4.27
N ARG A 150 13.71 -7.24 -4.23
CA ARG A 150 12.85 -7.98 -3.27
C ARG A 150 13.20 -7.70 -1.81
N GLU A 151 13.64 -6.47 -1.55
CA GLU A 151 14.06 -6.03 -0.21
C GLU A 151 13.00 -5.18 0.46
N LEU A 152 11.98 -4.67 -0.26
CA LEU A 152 10.99 -3.77 0.32
C LEU A 152 10.25 -4.38 1.52
N VAL A 153 9.92 -5.68 1.49
CA VAL A 153 9.10 -6.33 2.52
C VAL A 153 9.98 -7.23 3.39
N ASP A 154 9.84 -7.09 4.71
CA ASP A 154 10.35 -8.07 5.66
C ASP A 154 9.41 -9.27 5.75
N TRP A 155 9.52 -10.16 4.78
CA TRP A 155 8.67 -11.34 4.65
C TRP A 155 8.61 -12.25 5.90
N PRO A 156 9.73 -12.55 6.59
CA PRO A 156 9.69 -13.28 7.85
C PRO A 156 8.84 -12.58 8.91
N ARG A 157 9.04 -11.27 9.11
CA ARG A 157 8.29 -10.48 10.10
C ARG A 157 6.80 -10.40 9.74
N LEU A 158 6.49 -10.16 8.47
CA LEU A 158 5.12 -10.10 7.97
C LEU A 158 4.38 -11.42 8.19
N ARG A 159 4.99 -12.55 7.83
CA ARG A 159 4.39 -13.87 8.06
C ARG A 159 4.20 -14.16 9.55
N GLN A 160 5.15 -13.76 10.39
CA GLN A 160 5.02 -13.88 11.84
C GLN A 160 3.83 -13.07 12.37
N ARG A 161 3.64 -11.82 11.90
CA ARG A 161 2.52 -10.96 12.30
C ARG A 161 1.17 -11.56 11.93
N PHE A 162 1.06 -12.09 10.71
CA PHE A 162 -0.17 -12.72 10.24
C PHE A 162 -0.42 -14.08 10.90
N GLY A 163 0.60 -14.71 11.50
CA GLY A 163 0.47 -15.94 12.26
C GLY A 163 -0.26 -17.03 11.45
N ALA A 164 -1.36 -17.54 12.00
CA ALA A 164 -2.18 -18.52 11.31
C ALA A 164 -2.75 -18.00 9.98
N MET A 165 -3.02 -16.71 9.82
CA MET A 165 -3.53 -16.11 8.57
C MET A 165 -2.48 -15.98 7.46
N SER A 166 -1.20 -16.29 7.73
CA SER A 166 -0.14 -16.20 6.73
C SER A 166 -0.35 -17.12 5.52
N TYR A 167 -1.22 -18.14 5.61
CA TYR A 167 -1.63 -18.97 4.46
C TYR A 167 -2.24 -18.16 3.32
N ILE A 168 -2.81 -16.98 3.59
CA ILE A 168 -3.43 -16.13 2.57
C ILE A 168 -2.39 -15.67 1.53
N PHE A 169 -1.13 -15.49 1.95
CA PHE A 169 -0.05 -15.13 1.04
C PHE A 169 0.26 -16.26 0.06
N ASP A 170 0.28 -17.50 0.53
CA ASP A 170 0.51 -18.67 -0.34
C ASP A 170 -0.67 -18.90 -1.29
N TYR A 171 -1.90 -18.76 -0.80
CA TYR A 171 -3.13 -18.87 -1.60
C TYR A 171 -3.16 -17.85 -2.75
N LEU A 172 -2.70 -16.62 -2.49
CA LEU A 172 -2.66 -15.54 -3.47
C LEU A 172 -1.35 -15.51 -4.28
N GLY A 173 -0.43 -16.45 -4.03
CA GLY A 173 0.86 -16.52 -4.74
C GLY A 173 1.82 -15.36 -4.41
N ILE A 174 1.61 -14.68 -3.28
CA ILE A 174 2.42 -13.56 -2.78
C ILE A 174 3.64 -14.15 -2.02
N ARG A 175 4.88 -13.78 -2.42
CA ARG A 175 6.10 -14.45 -1.92
C ARG A 175 7.17 -13.52 -1.41
#